data_AF-A0A963V6Z9-F1
#
_entry.id   AF-A0A963V6Z9-F1
#
_cell.length_a   1.000
_cell.length_b   1.000
_cell.length_c   1.000
_cell.angle_alpha   90.00
_cell.angle_beta   90.00
_cell.angle_gamma   90.00
#
_symmetry.space_group_name_H-M   'P 1'
#
loop_
_entity.id
_entity.type
_entity.pdbx_description
1 polymer ?
#
loop_
_entity_poly.entity_id
_entity_poly.type
_entity_poly.pdbx_seq_one_letter_code
_entity_poly.pdbx_strand_id
1 'polypeptide(L)'
;PWFERAIRPVLDLMQTIPVFAYLVPILILFGFGPTAAVVATLIYAMPPMTRITELALRRVPSELIDLGHMVGCTRRQMMWRVMVPASKDALMVGVNQVIMLSLNMVIIASMIGAGGLGFDVLAALRRLDFGAGLEAGFAIVALAVALDRLSQAFAHLRPEPLAGGGIAARHPYLLSGLALILAAGLAGLAVPALQSWPEAFELSTGTFWSRVVEWINVNFFDTIEAVKNAVLLNLLVPFKR
;
A
#
# COMPACT_ATOMS: atom_id res chain seq x y z
N PRO A 1 23.54 -17.53 -1.62
CA PRO A 1 23.14 -18.90 -2.02
C PRO A 1 22.72 -18.97 -3.50
N TRP A 2 22.82 -20.12 -4.18
CA TRP A 2 22.53 -20.22 -5.62
C TRP A 2 21.09 -19.78 -5.97
N PHE A 3 20.13 -20.10 -5.12
CA PHE A 3 18.72 -19.69 -5.27
C PHE A 3 18.56 -18.17 -5.26
N GLU A 4 19.24 -17.50 -4.34
CA GLU A 4 19.28 -16.04 -4.25
C GLU A 4 19.90 -15.43 -5.50
N ARG A 5 20.99 -16.00 -6.03
CA ARG A 5 21.60 -15.54 -7.29
C ARG A 5 20.66 -15.73 -8.49
N ALA A 6 19.81 -16.75 -8.47
CA ALA A 6 18.84 -17.02 -9.52
C ALA A 6 17.61 -16.10 -9.46
N ILE A 7 17.12 -15.76 -8.26
CA ILE A 7 15.91 -14.94 -8.08
C ILE A 7 16.20 -13.44 -8.15
N ARG A 8 17.41 -12.99 -7.76
CA ARG A 8 17.80 -11.57 -7.78
C ARG A 8 17.52 -10.87 -9.12
N PRO A 9 17.92 -11.42 -10.29
CA PRO A 9 17.61 -10.79 -11.58
C PRO A 9 16.11 -10.61 -11.83
N VAL A 10 15.28 -11.56 -11.39
CA VAL A 10 13.82 -11.47 -11.55
C VAL A 10 13.25 -10.35 -10.68
N LEU A 11 13.68 -10.27 -9.42
CA LEU A 11 13.26 -9.20 -8.51
C LEU A 11 13.72 -7.82 -9.00
N ASP A 12 14.95 -7.74 -9.51
CA ASP A 12 15.51 -6.51 -10.09
C ASP A 12 14.73 -6.10 -11.34
N LEU A 13 14.37 -7.05 -12.21
CA LEU A 13 13.54 -6.80 -13.39
C LEU A 13 12.16 -6.28 -13.00
N MET A 14 11.50 -6.92 -12.03
CA MET A 14 10.18 -6.51 -11.52
C MET A 14 10.19 -5.08 -10.96
N GLN A 15 11.30 -4.61 -10.39
CA GLN A 15 11.43 -3.27 -9.82
C GLN A 15 11.87 -2.20 -10.84
N THR A 16 12.59 -2.60 -11.90
CA THR A 16 13.18 -1.67 -12.87
C THR A 16 12.33 -1.47 -14.13
N ILE A 17 11.49 -2.44 -14.50
CA ILE A 17 10.54 -2.26 -15.61
C ILE A 17 9.52 -1.18 -15.26
N PRO A 18 9.31 -0.17 -16.13
CA PRO A 18 8.25 0.82 -15.93
C PRO A 18 6.89 0.16 -15.77
N VAL A 19 6.09 0.65 -14.82
CA VAL A 19 4.84 0.00 -14.43
C VAL A 19 3.93 -0.28 -15.62
N PHE A 20 3.73 0.72 -16.48
CA PHE A 20 2.89 0.58 -17.68
C PHE A 20 3.35 -0.50 -18.68
N ALA A 21 4.65 -0.80 -18.73
CA ALA A 21 5.17 -1.82 -19.65
C ALA A 21 4.78 -3.24 -19.20
N TYR A 22 4.81 -3.53 -17.90
CA TYR A 22 4.40 -4.84 -17.39
C TYR A 22 2.87 -4.99 -17.31
N LEU A 23 2.12 -3.88 -17.30
CA LEU A 23 0.64 -3.92 -17.36
C LEU A 23 0.14 -4.60 -18.63
N VAL A 24 0.79 -4.39 -19.78
CA VAL A 24 0.37 -4.95 -21.08
C VAL A 24 0.19 -6.49 -21.03
N PRO A 25 1.20 -7.29 -20.64
CA PRO A 25 1.03 -8.74 -20.56
C PRO A 25 0.00 -9.16 -19.50
N ILE A 26 -0.13 -8.43 -18.38
CA ILE A 26 -1.15 -8.73 -17.36
C ILE A 26 -2.55 -8.53 -17.93
N LEU A 27 -2.78 -7.44 -18.67
CA LEU A 27 -4.08 -7.16 -19.29
C LEU A 27 -4.44 -8.20 -20.36
N ILE A 28 -3.46 -8.70 -21.11
CA ILE A 28 -3.69 -9.79 -22.08
C ILE A 28 -4.15 -11.08 -21.36
N LEU A 29 -3.59 -11.37 -20.19
CA LEU A 29 -3.88 -12.59 -19.43
C LEU A 29 -5.15 -12.50 -18.58
N PHE A 30 -5.40 -11.35 -17.96
CA PHE A 30 -6.45 -11.17 -16.93
C PHE A 30 -7.57 -10.19 -17.34
N GLY A 31 -7.41 -9.48 -18.46
CA GLY A 31 -8.35 -8.45 -18.91
C GLY A 31 -8.27 -7.16 -18.10
N PHE A 32 -9.18 -6.23 -18.39
CA PHE A 32 -9.35 -5.00 -17.60
C PHE A 32 -10.13 -5.28 -16.31
N GLY A 33 -9.85 -4.50 -15.26
CA GLY A 33 -10.60 -4.55 -14.01
C GLY A 33 -9.76 -4.86 -12.76
N PRO A 34 -10.44 -5.10 -11.62
CA PRO A 34 -9.80 -5.27 -10.32
C PRO A 34 -8.80 -6.43 -10.26
N THR A 35 -9.06 -7.53 -10.96
CA THR A 35 -8.19 -8.72 -10.95
C THR A 35 -6.79 -8.41 -11.47
N ALA A 36 -6.70 -7.73 -12.62
CA ALA A 36 -5.41 -7.32 -13.20
C ALA A 36 -4.68 -6.33 -12.28
N ALA A 37 -5.41 -5.42 -11.64
CA ALA A 37 -4.83 -4.48 -10.69
C ALA A 37 -4.22 -5.16 -9.45
N VAL A 38 -4.87 -6.18 -8.90
CA VAL A 38 -4.34 -6.94 -7.76
C VAL A 38 -3.05 -7.67 -8.15
N VAL A 39 -3.02 -8.33 -9.31
CA VAL A 39 -1.84 -9.01 -9.82
C VAL A 39 -0.69 -8.03 -10.07
N ALA A 40 -1.00 -6.90 -10.69
CA ALA A 40 -0.03 -5.84 -10.94
C ALA A 40 0.58 -5.28 -9.65
N THR A 41 -0.27 -5.00 -8.66
CA THR A 41 0.14 -4.53 -7.34
C THR A 41 1.04 -5.53 -6.62
N LEU A 42 0.69 -6.82 -6.69
CA LEU A 42 1.49 -7.89 -6.08
C LEU A 42 2.89 -7.97 -6.68
N ILE A 43 2.99 -7.93 -8.02
CA ILE A 43 4.26 -7.94 -8.74
C ILE A 43 5.09 -6.71 -8.34
N TYR A 44 4.47 -5.54 -8.27
CA TYR A 44 5.15 -4.30 -7.92
C TYR A 44 5.67 -4.27 -6.47
N ALA A 45 4.91 -4.80 -5.51
CA ALA A 45 5.27 -4.75 -4.10
C ALA A 45 6.15 -5.92 -3.62
N MET A 46 6.26 -7.01 -4.40
CA MET A 46 6.98 -8.22 -3.98
C MET A 46 8.51 -8.06 -3.85
N PRO A 47 9.23 -7.36 -4.76
CA PRO A 47 10.68 -7.18 -4.64
C PRO A 47 11.15 -6.54 -3.32
N PRO A 48 10.60 -5.39 -2.87
CA PRO A 48 11.04 -4.77 -1.63
C PRO A 48 10.74 -5.65 -0.40
N MET A 49 9.59 -6.32 -0.36
CA MET A 49 9.27 -7.24 0.74
C MET A 49 10.26 -8.41 0.83
N THR A 50 10.59 -8.99 -0.32
CA THR A 50 11.55 -10.10 -0.40
C THR A 50 12.93 -9.68 0.09
N ARG A 51 13.40 -8.50 -0.34
CA ARG A 51 14.71 -7.95 0.05
C ARG A 51 14.78 -7.61 1.54
N ILE A 52 13.72 -7.00 2.08
CA ILE A 52 13.66 -6.67 3.51
C ILE A 52 13.60 -7.94 4.35
N THR A 53 12.82 -8.94 3.93
CA THR A 53 12.75 -10.24 4.60
C THR A 53 14.11 -10.94 4.61
N GLU A 54 14.81 -10.96 3.48
CA GLU A 54 16.16 -11.53 3.41
C GLU A 54 17.13 -10.84 4.38
N LEU A 55 17.15 -9.51 4.37
CA LEU A 55 18.01 -8.71 5.24
C LEU A 55 17.66 -8.90 6.72
N ALA A 56 16.37 -8.95 7.04
CA ALA A 56 15.86 -9.13 8.40
C ALA A 56 16.29 -10.48 8.99
N LEU A 57 16.15 -11.56 8.21
CA LEU A 57 16.55 -12.91 8.64
C LEU A 57 18.08 -13.05 8.78
N ARG A 58 18.86 -12.39 7.92
CA ARG A 58 20.33 -12.40 8.01
C ARG A 58 20.87 -11.60 9.20
N ARG A 59 20.11 -10.64 9.72
CA ARG A 59 20.48 -9.80 10.86
C ARG A 59 20.12 -10.42 12.21
N VAL A 60 19.52 -11.61 12.23
CA VAL A 60 19.25 -12.33 13.49
C VAL A 60 20.59 -12.66 14.16
N PRO A 61 20.79 -12.29 15.45
CA PRO A 61 22.02 -12.58 16.17
C PRO A 61 22.36 -14.07 16.19
N SER A 62 23.63 -14.41 15.98
CA SER A 62 24.10 -15.80 15.95
C SER A 62 23.84 -16.54 17.26
N GLU A 63 23.84 -15.83 18.39
CA GLU A 63 23.61 -16.39 19.73
C GLU A 63 22.21 -17.03 19.84
N LEU A 64 21.19 -16.45 19.18
CA LEU A 64 19.85 -17.02 19.15
C LEU A 64 19.79 -18.30 18.30
N ILE A 65 20.60 -18.36 17.24
CA ILE A 65 20.70 -19.53 16.37
C ILE A 65 21.44 -20.65 17.11
N ASP A 66 22.54 -20.33 17.79
CA ASP A 66 23.31 -21.30 18.59
C ASP A 66 22.47 -21.85 19.74
N LEU A 67 21.73 -21.00 20.45
CA LEU A 67 20.77 -21.41 21.47
C LEU A 67 19.73 -22.39 20.87
N GLY A 68 19.15 -22.06 19.72
CA GLY A 68 18.18 -22.94 19.06
C GLY A 68 18.78 -24.30 18.68
N HIS A 69 20.05 -24.34 18.28
CA HIS A 69 20.76 -25.60 18.03
C HIS A 69 21.01 -26.40 19.31
N MET A 70 21.41 -25.76 20.40
CA MET A 70 21.60 -26.42 21.71
C MET A 70 20.29 -27.00 22.26
N VAL A 71 19.16 -26.36 22.00
CA VAL A 71 17.81 -26.83 22.36
C VAL A 71 17.31 -27.94 21.40
N GLY A 72 18.03 -28.23 20.32
CA GLY A 72 17.65 -29.27 19.35
C GLY A 72 16.54 -28.85 18.38
N CYS A 73 16.41 -27.55 18.08
CA CYS A 73 15.41 -27.08 17.12
C CYS A 73 15.68 -27.62 15.71
N THR A 74 14.67 -28.24 15.12
CA THR A 74 14.67 -28.58 13.68
C THR A 74 14.72 -27.31 12.84
N ARG A 75 15.15 -27.41 11.58
CA ARG A 75 15.25 -26.26 10.65
C ARG A 75 13.95 -25.47 10.52
N ARG A 76 12.80 -26.16 10.53
CA ARG A 76 11.48 -25.52 10.47
C ARG A 76 11.15 -24.79 11.78
N GLN A 77 11.49 -25.36 12.94
CA GLN A 77 11.33 -24.71 14.23
C GLN A 77 12.26 -23.49 14.36
N MET A 78 13.52 -23.61 13.93
CA MET A 78 14.47 -22.50 13.91
C MET A 78 13.91 -21.30 13.12
N MET A 79 13.38 -21.55 11.91
CA MET A 79 12.78 -20.48 11.10
C MET A 79 11.57 -19.83 11.78
N TRP A 80 10.55 -20.62 12.10
CA TRP A 80 9.25 -20.07 12.49
C TRP A 80 9.14 -19.70 13.97
N ARG A 81 9.96 -20.30 14.85
CA ARG A 81 9.92 -20.06 16.30
C ARG A 81 11.07 -19.19 16.82
N VAL A 82 12.18 -19.09 16.08
CA VAL A 82 13.35 -18.30 16.51
C VAL A 82 13.57 -17.12 15.57
N MET A 83 13.90 -17.36 14.30
CA MET A 83 14.33 -16.32 13.37
C MET A 83 13.20 -15.33 13.01
N VAL A 84 12.01 -15.81 12.65
CA VAL A 84 10.87 -14.94 12.29
C VAL A 84 10.41 -14.08 13.47
N PRO A 85 10.19 -14.63 14.69
CA PRO A 85 9.86 -13.81 15.85
C PRO A 85 10.95 -12.81 16.23
N ALA A 86 12.23 -13.21 16.17
CA ALA A 86 13.36 -12.34 16.49
C ALA A 86 13.55 -11.18 15.50
N SER A 87 13.06 -11.33 14.26
CA SER A 87 13.16 -10.31 13.21
C SER A 87 11.83 -9.60 12.91
N LYS A 88 10.80 -9.80 13.76
CA LYS A 88 9.43 -9.27 13.56
C LYS A 88 9.42 -7.77 13.23
N ASP A 89 10.11 -6.96 14.02
CA ASP A 89 10.11 -5.50 13.83
C ASP A 89 10.71 -5.10 12.47
N ALA A 90 11.78 -5.77 12.05
CA ALA A 90 12.39 -5.56 10.73
C ALA A 90 11.48 -6.04 9.59
N LEU A 91 10.74 -7.14 9.77
CA LEU A 91 9.74 -7.59 8.80
C LEU A 91 8.57 -6.59 8.67
N MET A 92 8.18 -5.95 9.78
CA MET A 92 7.09 -4.96 9.79
C MET A 92 7.46 -3.67 9.05
N VAL A 93 8.75 -3.31 8.99
CA VAL A 93 9.23 -2.26 8.07
C VAL A 93 8.94 -2.65 6.62
N GLY A 94 9.10 -3.93 6.26
CA GLY A 94 8.77 -4.44 4.93
C GLY A 94 7.27 -4.40 4.62
N VAL A 95 6.44 -4.77 5.60
CA VAL A 95 4.98 -4.67 5.48
C VAL A 95 4.54 -3.23 5.23
N ASN A 96 5.12 -2.26 5.94
CA ASN A 96 4.83 -0.85 5.70
C ASN A 96 5.18 -0.44 4.25
N GLN A 97 6.35 -0.86 3.73
CA GLN A 97 6.70 -0.58 2.33
C GLN A 97 5.70 -1.18 1.33
N VAL A 98 5.23 -2.41 1.59
CA VAL A 98 4.20 -3.04 0.75
C VAL A 98 2.90 -2.25 0.78
N ILE A 99 2.46 -1.79 1.95
CA ILE A 99 1.26 -0.96 2.09
C ILE A 99 1.41 0.33 1.28
N MET A 100 2.51 1.04 1.46
CA MET A 100 2.77 2.30 0.76
C MET A 100 2.82 2.13 -0.77
N LEU A 101 3.49 1.08 -1.26
CA LEU A 101 3.56 0.78 -2.69
C LEU A 101 2.21 0.34 -3.26
N SER A 102 1.43 -0.41 -2.48
CA SER A 102 0.10 -0.83 -2.89
C SER A 102 -0.85 0.35 -3.03
N LEU A 103 -0.78 1.31 -2.10
CA LEU A 103 -1.59 2.53 -2.14
C LEU A 103 -1.18 3.46 -3.28
N ASN A 104 0.11 3.57 -3.59
CA ASN A 104 0.57 4.28 -4.79
C ASN A 104 0.01 3.62 -6.07
N MET A 105 -0.04 2.29 -6.10
CA MET A 105 -0.59 1.54 -7.22
C MET A 105 -2.10 1.74 -7.42
N VAL A 106 -2.86 2.19 -6.42
CA VAL A 106 -4.32 2.43 -6.54
C VAL A 106 -4.67 3.39 -7.67
N ILE A 107 -3.87 4.45 -7.87
CA ILE A 107 -4.10 5.41 -8.96
C ILE A 107 -3.86 4.74 -10.32
N ILE A 108 -2.78 3.99 -10.47
CA ILE A 108 -2.45 3.30 -11.73
C ILE A 108 -3.48 2.20 -12.02
N ALA A 109 -3.87 1.44 -10.99
CA ALA A 109 -4.92 0.42 -11.06
C ALA A 109 -6.26 1.00 -11.57
N SER A 110 -6.60 2.23 -11.16
CA SER A 110 -7.81 2.89 -11.65
C SER A 110 -7.77 3.22 -13.15
N MET A 111 -6.58 3.43 -13.72
CA MET A 111 -6.41 3.66 -15.16
C MET A 111 -6.78 2.44 -16.01
N ILE A 112 -6.70 1.24 -15.43
CA ILE A 112 -7.07 -0.03 -16.07
C ILE A 112 -8.43 -0.57 -15.61
N GLY A 113 -9.26 0.28 -15.00
CA GLY A 113 -10.65 -0.04 -14.67
C GLY A 113 -10.86 -0.75 -13.32
N ALA A 114 -9.90 -0.69 -12.39
CA ALA A 114 -10.10 -1.24 -11.04
C ALA A 114 -11.11 -0.45 -10.19
N GLY A 115 -11.40 0.81 -10.55
CA GLY A 115 -12.29 1.69 -9.80
C GLY A 115 -11.69 2.19 -8.48
N GLY A 116 -12.57 2.51 -7.52
CA GLY A 116 -12.21 2.98 -6.17
C GLY A 116 -11.63 4.40 -6.12
N LEU A 117 -11.04 4.77 -4.99
CA LEU A 117 -10.52 6.13 -4.74
C LEU A 117 -9.52 6.62 -5.80
N GLY A 118 -8.76 5.72 -6.42
CA GLY A 118 -7.85 6.08 -7.51
C GLY A 118 -8.59 6.62 -8.73
N PHE A 119 -9.80 6.12 -8.99
CA PHE A 119 -10.63 6.59 -10.10
C PHE A 119 -11.10 8.02 -9.86
N ASP A 120 -11.47 8.37 -8.63
CA ASP A 120 -11.91 9.73 -8.29
C ASP A 120 -10.79 10.75 -8.48
N VAL A 121 -9.57 10.42 -8.02
CA VAL A 121 -8.37 11.24 -8.28
C VAL A 121 -8.12 11.39 -9.78
N LEU A 122 -8.17 10.28 -10.53
CA LEU A 122 -7.91 10.28 -11.96
C LEU A 122 -8.98 11.06 -12.74
N ALA A 123 -10.24 10.94 -12.36
CA ALA A 123 -11.36 11.66 -12.96
C ALA A 123 -11.26 13.16 -12.69
N ALA A 124 -10.92 13.55 -11.46
CA ALA A 124 -10.67 14.92 -11.08
C ALA A 124 -9.51 15.55 -11.88
N LEU A 125 -8.39 14.83 -12.01
CA LEU A 125 -7.25 15.27 -12.82
C LEU A 125 -7.62 15.47 -14.30
N ARG A 126 -8.39 14.55 -14.90
CA ARG A 126 -8.85 14.68 -16.30
C ARG A 126 -9.79 15.87 -16.50
N ARG A 127 -10.58 16.22 -15.48
CA ARG A 127 -11.52 17.35 -15.49
C ARG A 127 -10.88 18.68 -15.07
N LEU A 128 -9.60 18.66 -14.66
CA LEU A 128 -8.93 19.77 -13.99
C LEU A 128 -9.70 20.29 -12.76
N ASP A 129 -10.45 19.40 -12.09
CA ASP A 129 -11.13 19.69 -10.84
C ASP A 129 -10.18 19.47 -9.68
N PHE A 130 -9.43 20.50 -9.33
CA PHE A 130 -8.43 20.41 -8.26
C PHE A 130 -9.06 20.16 -6.88
N GLY A 131 -10.29 20.61 -6.63
CA GLY A 131 -10.94 20.43 -5.33
C GLY A 131 -11.31 18.98 -5.09
N ALA A 132 -11.99 18.35 -6.05
CA ALA A 132 -12.29 16.93 -5.99
C ALA A 132 -11.01 16.07 -5.97
N GLY A 133 -9.97 16.48 -6.71
CA GLY A 133 -8.69 15.78 -6.75
C GLY A 133 -7.95 15.81 -5.41
N LEU A 134 -7.95 16.96 -4.73
CA LEU A 134 -7.36 17.11 -3.39
C LEU A 134 -8.14 16.31 -2.35
N GLU A 135 -9.47 16.38 -2.37
CA GLU A 135 -10.33 15.62 -1.48
C GLU A 135 -10.06 14.10 -1.58
N ALA A 136 -10.11 13.55 -2.79
CA ALA A 136 -9.84 12.13 -3.01
C ALA A 136 -8.39 11.76 -2.63
N GLY A 137 -7.42 12.65 -2.89
CA GLY A 137 -6.04 12.49 -2.45
C GLY A 137 -5.89 12.41 -0.93
N PHE A 138 -6.56 13.31 -0.19
CA PHE A 138 -6.57 13.27 1.28
C PHE A 138 -7.22 12.02 1.83
N ALA A 139 -8.29 11.52 1.19
CA ALA A 139 -8.91 10.26 1.57
C ALA A 139 -7.93 9.08 1.44
N ILE A 140 -7.15 9.01 0.34
CA ILE A 140 -6.10 7.98 0.16
C ILE A 140 -5.01 8.12 1.23
N VAL A 141 -4.55 9.34 1.53
CA VAL A 141 -3.52 9.59 2.55
C VAL A 141 -4.02 9.20 3.94
N ALA A 142 -5.25 9.54 4.28
CA ALA A 142 -5.87 9.16 5.57
C ALA A 142 -5.93 7.63 5.71
N LEU A 143 -6.33 6.92 4.65
CA LEU A 143 -6.31 5.46 4.60
C LEU A 143 -4.89 4.91 4.77
N ALA A 144 -3.89 5.52 4.10
CA ALA A 144 -2.49 5.13 4.22
C ALA A 144 -1.99 5.23 5.66
N VAL A 145 -2.21 6.37 6.30
CA VAL A 145 -1.81 6.62 7.69
C VAL A 145 -2.52 5.67 8.64
N ALA A 146 -3.82 5.40 8.41
CA ALA A 146 -4.56 4.44 9.22
C ALA A 146 -3.98 3.03 9.11
N LEU A 147 -3.72 2.55 7.89
CA LEU A 147 -3.14 1.22 7.64
C LEU A 147 -1.71 1.09 8.20
N ASP A 148 -0.88 2.11 8.04
CA ASP A 148 0.47 2.15 8.63
C ASP A 148 0.42 2.08 10.15
N ARG A 149 -0.42 2.92 10.79
CA ARG A 149 -0.57 2.93 12.25
C ARG A 149 -1.12 1.61 12.80
N LEU A 150 -2.12 1.02 12.15
CA LEU A 150 -2.66 -0.29 12.54
C LEU A 150 -1.60 -1.39 12.41
N SER A 151 -0.79 -1.33 11.34
CA SER A 151 0.30 -2.28 11.13
C SER A 151 1.38 -2.15 12.19
N GLN A 152 1.81 -0.94 12.51
CA GLN A 152 2.77 -0.69 13.60
C GLN A 152 2.22 -1.12 14.96
N ALA A 153 0.94 -0.85 15.26
CA ALA A 153 0.29 -1.33 16.48
C ALA A 153 0.34 -2.86 16.58
N PHE A 154 0.10 -3.57 15.47
CA PHE A 154 0.24 -5.03 15.39
C PHE A 154 1.68 -5.52 15.58
N ALA A 155 2.68 -4.75 15.13
CA ALA A 155 4.09 -5.03 15.36
C ALA A 155 4.44 -5.02 16.86
N HIS A 156 3.93 -4.03 17.59
CA HIS A 156 4.28 -3.83 19.00
C HIS A 156 3.46 -4.67 20.00
N LEU A 157 2.41 -5.34 19.54
CA LEU A 157 1.70 -6.34 20.36
C LEU A 157 2.66 -7.46 20.78
N ARG A 158 3.05 -7.45 22.05
CA ARG A 158 3.82 -8.53 22.70
C ARG A 158 2.90 -9.74 22.84
N PRO A 159 3.28 -10.93 22.35
CA PRO A 159 2.58 -12.15 22.67
C PRO A 159 2.74 -12.40 24.18
N GLU A 160 1.68 -12.13 24.95
CA GLU A 160 1.56 -12.66 26.31
C GLU A 160 1.70 -14.20 26.23
N PRO A 161 2.46 -14.87 27.13
CA PRO A 161 2.54 -16.32 27.18
C PRO A 161 1.17 -16.88 27.60
N LEU A 162 0.29 -17.10 26.62
CA LEU A 162 -1.08 -17.52 26.86
C LEU A 162 -1.13 -19.00 27.29
N ALA A 163 -1.50 -19.21 28.55
CA ALA A 163 -1.90 -20.51 29.06
C ALA A 163 -3.11 -21.04 28.27
N GLY A 164 -2.97 -22.23 27.66
CA GLY A 164 -4.05 -23.20 27.42
C GLY A 164 -5.31 -22.83 26.60
N GLY A 165 -5.45 -21.64 26.02
CA GLY A 165 -6.66 -21.25 25.28
C GLY A 165 -6.67 -21.63 23.79
N GLY A 166 -7.85 -21.95 23.24
CA GLY A 166 -8.08 -22.17 21.80
C GLY A 166 -7.79 -20.91 20.95
N ILE A 167 -7.81 -21.05 19.61
CA ILE A 167 -7.46 -19.97 18.65
C ILE A 167 -8.25 -18.67 18.93
N ALA A 168 -9.50 -18.80 19.42
CA ALA A 168 -10.37 -17.71 19.84
C ALA A 168 -9.78 -16.82 20.95
N ALA A 169 -9.19 -17.42 21.97
CA ALA A 169 -8.60 -16.70 23.09
C ALA A 169 -7.23 -16.08 22.74
N ARG A 170 -6.56 -16.59 21.69
CA ARG A 170 -5.21 -16.15 21.29
C ARG A 170 -5.22 -14.91 20.39
N HIS A 171 -6.27 -14.74 19.59
CA HIS A 171 -6.36 -13.64 18.63
C HIS A 171 -7.72 -12.93 18.66
N PRO A 172 -8.14 -12.38 19.83
CA PRO A 172 -9.47 -11.82 19.99
C PRO A 172 -9.75 -10.67 19.02
N TYR A 173 -8.80 -9.77 18.80
CA TYR A 173 -8.95 -8.62 17.90
C TYR A 173 -8.99 -8.99 16.41
N LEU A 174 -8.19 -9.99 16.00
CA LEU A 174 -8.23 -10.46 14.62
C LEU A 174 -9.55 -11.18 14.34
N LEU A 175 -10.02 -12.00 15.27
CA LEU A 175 -11.28 -12.72 15.12
C LEU A 175 -12.49 -11.80 15.22
N SER A 176 -12.47 -10.80 16.10
CA SER A 176 -13.53 -9.80 16.14
C SER A 176 -13.55 -8.99 14.84
N GLY A 177 -12.38 -8.65 14.27
CA GLY A 177 -12.30 -7.99 12.97
C GLY A 177 -12.82 -8.85 11.82
N LEU A 178 -12.43 -10.13 11.76
CA LEU A 178 -12.87 -11.07 10.74
C LEU A 178 -14.37 -11.36 10.86
N ALA A 179 -14.88 -11.50 12.08
CA ALA A 179 -16.31 -11.64 12.36
C ALA A 179 -17.08 -10.38 11.97
N LEU A 180 -16.55 -9.18 12.22
CA LEU A 180 -17.16 -7.92 11.79
C LEU A 180 -17.25 -7.85 10.26
N ILE A 181 -16.18 -8.20 9.54
CA ILE A 181 -16.16 -8.21 8.06
C ILE A 181 -17.19 -9.21 7.52
N LEU A 182 -17.21 -10.44 8.06
CA LEU A 182 -18.18 -11.45 7.66
C LEU A 182 -19.61 -11.02 7.96
N ALA A 183 -19.87 -10.47 9.15
CA ALA A 183 -21.19 -9.99 9.54
C ALA A 183 -21.65 -8.83 8.66
N ALA A 184 -20.78 -7.86 8.38
CA ALA A 184 -21.07 -6.75 7.48
C ALA A 184 -21.32 -7.23 6.04
N GLY A 185 -20.51 -8.18 5.54
CA GLY A 185 -20.69 -8.76 4.21
C GLY A 185 -22.01 -9.52 4.08
N LEU A 186 -22.36 -10.34 5.07
CA LEU A 186 -23.64 -11.05 5.12
C LEU A 186 -24.83 -10.10 5.26
N ALA A 187 -24.70 -9.05 6.07
CA ALA A 187 -25.71 -8.02 6.21
C ALA A 187 -25.93 -7.28 4.88
N GLY A 188 -24.86 -7.02 4.12
CA GLY A 188 -24.93 -6.44 2.78
C GLY A 188 -25.66 -7.32 1.77
N LEU A 189 -25.64 -8.66 1.92
CA LEU A 189 -26.44 -9.56 1.07
C LEU A 189 -27.93 -9.54 1.45
N ALA A 190 -28.24 -9.41 2.74
CA ALA A 190 -29.62 -9.39 3.24
C ALA A 190 -30.34 -8.06 2.99
N VAL A 191 -29.60 -6.95 3.03
CA VAL A 191 -30.13 -5.59 2.90
C VAL A 191 -29.35 -4.87 1.81
N PRO A 192 -29.91 -4.75 0.59
CA PRO A 192 -29.24 -4.04 -0.51
C PRO A 192 -28.89 -2.59 -0.18
N ALA A 193 -29.67 -1.94 0.69
CA ALA A 193 -29.39 -0.57 1.15
C ALA A 193 -28.09 -0.44 1.96
N LEU A 194 -27.55 -1.53 2.52
CA LEU A 194 -26.23 -1.54 3.18
C LEU A 194 -25.07 -1.58 2.19
N GLN A 195 -25.32 -1.89 0.90
CA GLN A 195 -24.27 -1.93 -0.12
C GLN A 195 -23.92 -0.53 -0.65
N SER A 196 -24.85 0.41 -0.57
CA SER A 196 -24.67 1.80 -1.01
C SER A 196 -24.66 2.73 0.19
N TRP A 197 -23.60 3.52 0.34
CA TRP A 197 -23.59 4.59 1.33
C TRP A 197 -24.55 5.71 0.88
N PRO A 198 -25.44 6.24 1.74
CA PRO A 198 -26.37 7.29 1.33
C PRO A 198 -25.64 8.60 1.05
N GLU A 199 -25.90 9.21 -0.11
CA GLU A 199 -25.28 10.49 -0.52
C GLU A 199 -25.48 11.61 0.51
N ALA A 200 -26.60 11.60 1.26
CA ALA A 200 -26.87 12.60 2.29
C ALA A 200 -25.88 12.60 3.47
N PHE A 201 -25.17 11.48 3.69
CA PHE A 201 -24.13 11.37 4.72
C PHE A 201 -22.71 11.57 4.17
N GLU A 202 -22.57 11.92 2.89
CA GLU A 202 -21.27 12.22 2.30
C GLU A 202 -20.84 13.63 2.71
N LEU A 203 -19.81 13.68 3.56
CA LEU A 203 -19.16 14.92 3.94
C LEU A 203 -18.10 15.26 2.89
N SER A 204 -18.42 16.18 1.98
CA SER A 204 -17.44 16.67 1.01
C SER A 204 -16.71 17.93 1.50
N THR A 205 -15.39 17.85 1.50
CA THR A 205 -14.47 18.98 1.70
C THR A 205 -14.02 19.61 0.38
N GLY A 206 -14.40 19.04 -0.77
CA GLY A 206 -14.00 19.49 -2.10
C GLY A 206 -14.27 20.97 -2.37
N THR A 207 -15.43 21.48 -1.93
CA THR A 207 -15.77 22.91 -2.13
C THR A 207 -14.84 23.88 -1.39
N PHE A 208 -14.28 23.47 -0.25
CA PHE A 208 -13.27 24.26 0.47
C PHE A 208 -11.97 24.29 -0.35
N TRP A 209 -11.52 23.13 -0.82
CA TRP A 209 -10.31 23.01 -1.64
C TRP A 209 -10.43 23.76 -2.97
N SER A 210 -11.56 23.66 -3.67
CA SER A 210 -11.81 24.42 -4.90
C SER A 210 -11.68 25.93 -4.66
N ARG A 211 -12.28 26.44 -3.58
CA ARG A 211 -12.20 27.87 -3.21
C ARG A 211 -10.78 28.31 -2.88
N VAL A 212 -10.00 27.47 -2.19
CA VAL A 212 -8.58 27.75 -1.91
C VAL A 212 -7.79 27.84 -3.22
N VAL A 213 -7.95 26.88 -4.13
CA VAL A 213 -7.24 26.87 -5.41
C VAL A 213 -7.65 28.06 -6.27
N GLU A 214 -8.94 28.38 -6.32
CA GLU A 214 -9.46 29.56 -7.02
C GLU A 214 -8.89 30.85 -6.44
N TRP A 215 -8.87 30.99 -5.10
CA TRP A 215 -8.31 32.16 -4.44
C TRP A 215 -6.81 32.32 -4.75
N ILE A 216 -6.03 31.23 -4.72
CA ILE A 216 -4.62 31.26 -5.11
C ILE A 216 -4.48 31.71 -6.56
N ASN A 217 -5.28 31.13 -7.45
CA ASN A 217 -5.24 31.45 -8.87
C ASN A 217 -5.54 32.93 -9.10
N VAL A 218 -6.62 33.47 -8.52
CA VAL A 218 -7.01 34.88 -8.68
C VAL A 218 -5.99 35.85 -8.11
N ASN A 219 -5.41 35.58 -6.94
CA ASN A 219 -4.51 36.54 -6.27
C ASN A 219 -3.05 36.43 -6.71
N PHE A 220 -2.60 35.26 -7.14
CA PHE A 220 -1.20 34.99 -7.45
C PHE A 220 -0.96 34.64 -8.92
N PHE A 221 -1.96 34.79 -9.80
CA PHE A 221 -1.84 34.44 -11.23
C PHE A 221 -0.57 35.02 -11.86
N ASP A 222 -0.39 36.34 -11.78
CA ASP A 222 0.73 37.04 -12.43
C ASP A 222 2.08 36.59 -11.87
N THR A 223 2.13 36.32 -10.56
CA THR A 223 3.35 35.85 -9.90
C THR A 223 3.68 34.42 -10.33
N ILE A 224 2.68 33.54 -10.35
CA ILE A 224 2.83 32.15 -10.80
C ILE A 224 3.23 32.11 -12.27
N GLU A 225 2.62 32.94 -13.11
CA GLU A 225 2.94 33.02 -14.52
C GLU A 225 4.35 33.57 -14.77
N ALA A 226 4.77 34.61 -14.04
CA ALA A 226 6.12 35.14 -14.13
C ALA A 226 7.17 34.07 -13.74
N VAL A 227 6.92 33.31 -12.66
CA VAL A 227 7.78 32.19 -12.24
C VAL A 227 7.81 31.09 -13.30
N LYS A 228 6.63 30.66 -13.79
CA LYS A 228 6.50 29.65 -14.86
C LYS A 228 7.33 30.06 -16.09
N ASN A 229 7.21 31.30 -16.54
CA ASN A 229 7.90 31.82 -17.71
C ASN A 229 9.41 31.95 -17.47
N ALA A 230 9.85 32.42 -16.30
CA ALA A 230 11.25 32.47 -15.93
C ALA A 230 11.90 31.09 -15.93
N VAL A 231 11.23 30.08 -15.36
CA VAL A 231 11.71 28.69 -15.35
C VAL A 231 11.70 28.12 -16.77
N LEU A 232 10.64 28.33 -17.55
CA LEU A 232 10.58 27.81 -18.91
C LEU A 232 11.68 28.38 -19.79
N LEU A 233 11.83 29.71 -19.81
CA LEU A 233 12.71 30.39 -20.74
C LEU A 233 14.19 30.32 -20.32
N ASN A 234 14.49 30.46 -19.02
CA ASN A 234 15.87 30.56 -18.55
C ASN A 234 16.45 29.23 -18.10
N LEU A 235 15.59 28.29 -17.66
CA LEU A 235 16.04 26.99 -17.19
C LEU A 235 15.78 25.91 -18.25
N LEU A 236 14.52 25.69 -18.67
CA LEU A 236 14.16 24.48 -19.44
C LEU A 236 14.47 24.56 -20.94
N VAL A 237 14.19 25.68 -21.60
CA VAL A 237 14.46 25.88 -23.03
C VAL A 237 15.95 25.73 -23.40
N PRO A 238 16.93 26.24 -22.63
CA PRO A 238 18.34 26.08 -22.98
C PRO A 238 18.85 24.63 -22.91
N PHE A 239 18.22 23.73 -22.15
CA PHE A 239 18.55 22.29 -22.14
C PHE A 239 17.84 21.49 -23.24
N LYS A 240 16.90 22.10 -23.97
CA LYS A 240 16.16 21.47 -25.08
C LYS A 240 16.86 21.61 -26.44
N ARG A 241 18.08 22.14 -26.48
CA ARG A 241 18.94 22.22 -27.68
C ARG A 241 20.05 21.18 -27.64
#